data_AF-A0A0F2SH34-F1
#
_entry.id   AF-A0A0F2SH34-F1
#
_cell.length_a   1.000
_cell.length_b   1.000
_cell.length_c   1.000
_cell.angle_alpha   90.00
_cell.angle_beta   90.00
_cell.angle_gamma   90.00
#
_symmetry.space_group_name_H-M   'P 1'
#
loop_
_entity.id
_entity.type
_entity.pdbx_description
1 polymer ?
#
loop_
_entity_poly.entity_id
_entity_poly.type
_entity_poly.pdbx_seq_one_letter_code
_entity_poly.pdbx_strand_id
1 'polypeptide(L)' 'MAKVRTIKNAAAKSSLRTTLRRFEESISTDSETAALALKKATRALDKASSKGLIHKNLAARKKSRLNKRFSKHFAQVS' A
#
# COMPACT_ATOMS: atom_id res chain seq x y z
N MET A 1 13.00 -14.30 22.33
CA MET A 1 12.26 -14.50 21.06
C MET A 1 11.36 -13.32 20.63
N ALA A 2 10.68 -12.63 21.56
CA ALA A 2 9.80 -11.50 21.21
C ALA A 2 10.50 -10.36 20.45
N LYS A 3 11.71 -9.95 20.88
CA LYS A 3 12.50 -8.88 20.22
C LYS A 3 12.78 -9.15 18.74
N VAL A 4 13.11 -10.39 18.38
CA VAL A 4 13.38 -10.81 16.99
C VAL A 4 12.12 -10.71 16.13
N ARG A 5 10.95 -11.10 16.65
CA ARG A 5 9.66 -10.95 15.96
C ARG A 5 9.30 -9.48 15.76
N THR A 6 9.54 -8.65 16.78
CA THR A 6 9.30 -7.19 16.70
C THR A 6 10.15 -6.54 15.61
N ILE A 7 11.45 -6.87 15.51
CA ILE A 7 12.35 -6.31 14.49
C ILE A 7 11.91 -6.71 13.08
N LYS A 8 11.60 -8.01 12.87
CA LYS A 8 11.09 -8.50 11.57
C LYS A 8 9.78 -7.81 11.17
N ASN A 9 8.87 -7.62 12.12
CA ASN A 9 7.60 -6.95 11.89
C ASN A 9 7.78 -5.45 11.62
N ALA A 10 8.73 -4.79 12.28
CA ALA A 10 9.08 -3.41 12.01
C ALA A 10 9.59 -3.23 10.58
N ALA A 11 10.54 -4.08 10.14
CA ALA A 11 11.05 -4.06 8.77
C ALA A 11 9.94 -4.27 7.73
N ALA A 12 9.04 -5.23 7.96
CA ALA A 12 7.90 -5.50 7.08
C ALA A 12 6.92 -4.32 7.01
N LYS A 13 6.62 -3.67 8.15
CA LYS A 13 5.78 -2.46 8.20
C LYS A 13 6.43 -1.28 7.49
N SER A 14 7.75 -1.10 7.64
CA SER A 14 8.49 -0.05 6.95
C SER A 14 8.47 -0.26 5.44
N SER A 15 8.72 -1.49 4.97
CA SER A 15 8.61 -1.83 3.55
C SER A 15 7.21 -1.53 2.99
N LEU A 16 6.16 -1.86 3.74
CA LEU A 16 4.78 -1.53 3.36
C LEU A 16 4.56 -0.02 3.24
N ARG A 17 5.05 0.78 4.19
CA ARG A 17 5.00 2.25 4.12
C ARG A 17 5.74 2.78 2.89
N THR A 18 6.91 2.23 2.57
CA THR A 18 7.67 2.61 1.38
C THR A 18 6.89 2.30 0.10
N THR A 19 6.22 1.15 0.00
CA THR A 19 5.39 0.83 -1.18
C THR A 19 4.21 1.79 -1.35
N LEU A 20 3.62 2.24 -0.24
CA LEU A 20 2.54 3.23 -0.29
C LEU A 20 3.05 4.61 -0.72
N ARG A 21 4.24 5.02 -0.24
CA ARG A 21 4.86 6.28 -0.66
C ARG A 21 5.20 6.29 -2.15
N ARG A 22 5.75 5.19 -2.68
CA ARG A 22 6.02 5.03 -4.12
C ARG A 22 4.76 5.14 -4.97
N PHE A 23 3.62 4.68 -4.45
CA PHE A 23 2.34 4.89 -5.13
C PHE A 23 1.94 6.36 -5.16
N GLU A 24 2.08 7.08 -4.04
CA GLU A 24 1.81 8.52 -4.00
C GLU A 24 2.71 9.29 -4.97
N GLU A 25 3.99 8.93 -5.06
CA GLU A 25 4.92 9.52 -6.03
C GLU A 25 4.51 9.21 -7.48
N SER A 26 4.07 7.98 -7.78
CA SER A 26 3.64 7.59 -9.13
C SER A 26 2.34 8.24 -9.61
N ILE A 27 1.46 8.64 -8.68
CA ILE A 27 0.20 9.32 -9.03
C ILE A 27 0.47 10.66 -9.75
N SER A 28 1.57 11.34 -9.38
CA SER A 28 1.96 12.62 -9.97
C SER A 28 2.62 12.50 -11.35
N THR A 29 2.96 11.29 -11.80
CA THR A 29 3.68 11.08 -13.05
C THR A 29 2.73 10.65 -14.17
N ASP A 30 2.30 9.38 -14.20
CA ASP A 30 1.49 8.81 -15.28
C ASP A 30 0.43 7.83 -14.77
N SER A 31 -0.66 7.69 -15.51
CA SER A 31 -1.75 6.76 -15.16
C SER A 31 -1.31 5.29 -15.16
N GLU A 32 -0.46 4.89 -16.11
CA GLU A 32 0.06 3.52 -16.20
C GLU A 32 0.99 3.16 -15.04
N THR A 33 1.91 4.07 -14.70
CA THR A 33 2.85 3.87 -13.60
C THR A 33 2.12 3.84 -12.26
N ALA A 34 1.13 4.72 -12.08
CA ALA A 34 0.25 4.73 -10.92
C ALA A 34 -0.59 3.43 -10.81
N ALA A 35 -1.10 2.89 -11.93
CA ALA A 35 -1.85 1.63 -11.93
C ALA A 35 -0.96 0.43 -11.55
N LEU A 36 0.28 0.38 -12.05
CA LEU A 36 1.26 -0.64 -11.66
C LEU A 36 1.65 -0.53 -10.19
N ALA A 37 1.87 0.69 -9.69
CA ALA A 37 2.17 0.93 -8.28
C ALA A 37 1.00 0.54 -7.37
N LEU A 38 -0.24 0.80 -7.81
CA LEU A 38 -1.45 0.38 -7.11
C LEU A 38 -1.57 -1.16 -7.01
N LYS A 39 -1.28 -1.89 -8.09
CA LYS A 39 -1.21 -3.37 -8.06
C LYS A 39 -0.13 -3.88 -7.10
N LYS A 40 1.03 -3.21 -7.05
CA LYS A 40 2.10 -3.57 -6.09
C LYS A 40 1.68 -3.30 -4.64
N ALA A 41 1.08 -2.13 -4.37
CA ALA A 41 0.63 -1.74 -3.03
C ALA A 41 -0.50 -2.63 -2.51
N THR A 42 -1.47 -2.99 -3.35
CA THR A 42 -2.56 -3.92 -3.01
C THR A 42 -2.02 -5.31 -2.63
N ARG A 43 -1.11 -5.86 -3.44
CA ARG A 43 -0.44 -7.15 -3.13
C ARG A 43 0.35 -7.09 -1.83
N ALA A 44 1.03 -5.98 -1.54
CA ALA A 44 1.76 -5.79 -0.29
C ALA A 44 0.83 -5.75 0.94
N LEU A 45 -0.33 -5.07 0.82
CA LEU A 45 -1.35 -5.05 1.87
C LEU A 45 -1.92 -6.44 2.15
N ASP A 46 -2.20 -7.22 1.11
CA ASP A 46 -2.73 -8.57 1.28
C ASP A 46 -1.70 -9.50 1.92
N LYS A 47 -0.44 -9.44 1.48
CA LYS A 47 0.65 -10.19 2.10
C LYS A 47 0.86 -9.82 3.58
N ALA A 48 0.70 -8.54 3.93
CA ALA A 48 0.77 -8.10 5.32
C ALA A 48 -0.42 -8.60 6.15
N SER A 49 -1.61 -8.67 5.56
CA SER A 49 -2.79 -9.25 6.21
C SER A 49 -2.61 -10.74 6.47
N SER A 50 -2.17 -11.52 5.47
CA SER A 50 -1.96 -12.97 5.61
C SER A 50 -0.88 -13.31 6.64
N LYS A 51 0.14 -12.45 6.80
CA LYS A 51 1.18 -12.60 7.82
C LYS A 51 0.76 -12.13 9.23
N GLY A 52 -0.48 -11.66 9.40
CA GLY A 52 -0.96 -11.11 10.67
C GLY A 52 -0.29 -9.79 11.09
N LEU A 53 0.40 -9.09 10.18
CA LEU A 53 1.03 -7.81 10.45
C LEU A 53 0.01 -6.67 10.57
N ILE A 54 -1.09 -6.78 9.82
CA ILE A 54 -2.23 -5.87 9.84
C ILE A 54 -3.54 -6.66 9.87
N HIS A 55 -4.56 -6.09 10.48
CA HIS A 55 -5.89 -6.71 10.49
C HIS A 55 -6.53 -6.67 9.09
N LYS A 56 -7.33 -7.68 8.74
CA LYS A 56 -8.04 -7.79 7.45
C LYS A 56 -8.83 -6.52 7.09
N ASN A 57 -9.53 -5.93 8.07
CA ASN A 57 -10.29 -4.70 7.86
C ASN A 57 -9.37 -3.49 7.61
N LEU A 58 -8.19 -3.44 8.21
CA LEU A 58 -7.22 -2.38 7.93
C LEU A 58 -6.70 -2.48 6.50
N ALA A 59 -6.39 -3.71 6.04
CA ALA A 59 -5.99 -3.95 4.67
C ALA A 59 -7.10 -3.53 3.68
N ALA A 60 -8.34 -3.95 3.92
CA ALA A 60 -9.50 -3.58 3.10
C ALA A 60 -9.72 -2.05 3.04
N ARG A 61 -9.69 -1.37 4.19
CA ARG A 61 -9.80 0.10 4.25
C ARG A 61 -8.69 0.80 3.48
N LYS A 62 -7.45 0.32 3.58
CA LYS A 62 -6.31 0.90 2.84
C LYS A 62 -6.44 0.67 1.34
N LYS A 63 -6.85 -0.52 0.89
CA LYS A 63 -7.13 -0.80 -0.53
C LYS A 63 -8.19 0.14 -1.09
N SER A 64 -9.32 0.30 -0.39
CA SER A 64 -10.38 1.23 -0.81
C SER A 64 -9.90 2.68 -0.88
N ARG A 65 -9.11 3.15 0.10
CA ARG A 65 -8.55 4.51 0.10
C ARG A 65 -7.58 4.76 -1.05
N LEU A 66 -6.75 3.77 -1.40
CA LEU A 66 -5.82 3.87 -2.53
C LEU A 66 -6.57 4.00 -3.86
N ASN A 67 -7.57 3.14 -4.08
CA ASN A 67 -8.41 3.20 -5.29
C ASN A 67 -9.15 4.54 -5.39
N LYS A 68 -9.77 5.00 -4.28
CA LYS A 68 -10.45 6.30 -4.25
C LYS A 68 -9.49 7.45 -4.59
N ARG A 69 -8.25 7.41 -4.10
CA ARG A 69 -7.24 8.43 -4.43
C ARG A 69 -6.83 8.39 -5.89
N PHE A 70 -6.61 7.20 -6.45
CA PHE A 70 -6.32 7.01 -7.87
C PHE A 70 -7.46 7.61 -8.71
N SER A 71 -8.70 7.17 -8.48
CA SER A 71 -9.86 7.66 -9.21
C SER A 71 -10.05 9.18 -9.06
N LYS A 72 -9.92 9.73 -7.85
CA LYS A 72 -10.08 11.17 -7.62
C LYS A 72 -9.00 12.00 -8.33
N HIS A 73 -7.75 11.56 -8.30
CA HIS A 73 -6.66 12.30 -8.95
C HIS A 73 -6.87 12.35 -10.46
N PHE A 74 -7.12 11.21 -11.11
CA PHE A 74 -7.34 11.19 -12.55
C PHE A 74 -8.67 11.82 -12.97
N ALA A 75 -9.71 11.77 -12.12
CA ALA A 75 -10.96 12.48 -12.37
C ALA A 75 -10.86 14.01 -12.19
N GLN A 76 -9.86 14.52 -11.45
CA GLN A 76 -9.59 15.96 -11.35
C GLN A 76 -8.69 16.48 -12.47
N VAL A 77 -7.99 15.59 -13.19
CA VAL A 77 -7.03 15.93 -14.25
C VAL A 77 -7.66 15.82 -15.66
N SER A 78 -8.91 15.34 -15.76
CA SER A 78 -9.76 15.41 -16.97
C SER A 78 -10.68 16.62 -16.91
#